data_AF-A0A377M592-F1
#
_entry.id   AF-A0A377M592-F1
#
_cell.length_a   1.000
_cell.length_b   1.000
_cell.length_c   1.000
_cell.angle_alpha   90.00
_cell.angle_beta   90.00
_cell.angle_gamma   90.00
#
_symmetry.space_group_name_H-M   'P 1'
#
loop_
_entity.id
_entity.type
_entity.pdbx_description
1 polymer ?
#
loop_
_entity_poly.entity_id
_entity_poly.type
_entity_poly.pdbx_seq_one_letter_code
_entity_poly.pdbx_strand_id
1 'polypeptide(L)' 'MQDEMYMARAMKLAQRGRFTTHPNPNVGCVIVKDGEIVGEGFHYRAGEPHAEVHALRMAG' A
#
# COMPACT_ATOMS: atom_id res chain seq x y z
N MET A 1 7.78 -12.19 12.93
CA MET A 1 6.33 -12.51 12.91
C MET A 1 5.43 -11.30 12.67
N GLN A 2 5.53 -10.19 13.44
CA GLN A 2 4.69 -9.01 13.17
C GLN A 2 5.01 -8.33 11.81
N ASP A 3 6.28 -8.16 11.47
CA ASP A 3 6.67 -7.57 10.17
C ASP A 3 6.16 -8.35 8.97
N GLU A 4 6.23 -9.69 9.03
CA GLU A 4 5.70 -10.58 7.99
C GLU A 4 4.18 -10.42 7.84
N MET A 5 3.45 -10.23 8.94
CA MET A 5 2.01 -9.97 8.90
C MET A 5 1.68 -8.63 8.22
N TYR A 6 2.41 -7.56 8.55
CA TYR A 6 2.23 -6.25 7.90
C TYR A 6 2.65 -6.28 6.43
N MET A 7 3.73 -6.99 6.10
CA MET A 7 4.15 -7.17 4.71
C MET A 7 3.14 -8.00 3.91
N ALA A 8 2.57 -9.06 4.49
CA ALA A 8 1.49 -9.82 3.87
C ALA A 8 0.26 -8.93 3.59
N ARG A 9 -0.05 -7.98 4.49
CA ARG A 9 -1.08 -6.97 4.27
C ARG A 9 -0.72 -6.02 3.11
N ALA A 10 0.51 -5.51 3.06
CA ALA A 10 0.98 -4.68 1.96
C ALA A 10 0.91 -5.41 0.61
N MET A 11 1.29 -6.69 0.56
CA MET A 11 1.17 -7.53 -0.64
C MET A 11 -0.30 -7.70 -1.07
N LYS A 12 -1.23 -7.89 -0.12
CA LYS A 12 -2.67 -7.95 -0.41
C LYS A 12 -3.21 -6.63 -0.95
N LEU A 13 -2.71 -5.49 -0.47
CA LEU A 13 -3.03 -4.17 -1.03
C LEU A 13 -2.49 -4.02 -2.45
N ALA A 14 -1.23 -4.40 -2.71
CA ALA A 14 -0.62 -4.33 -4.04
C ALA A 14 -1.42 -5.13 -5.08
N GLN A 15 -1.93 -6.32 -4.72
CA GLN A 15 -2.75 -7.16 -5.61
C GLN A 15 -4.01 -6.46 -6.14
N ARG A 16 -4.52 -5.43 -5.46
CA ARG A 16 -5.71 -4.68 -5.89
C ARG A 16 -5.45 -3.85 -7.16
N GLY A 17 -4.20 -3.47 -7.44
CA GLY A 17 -3.81 -2.71 -8.63
C GLY A 17 -3.60 -3.57 -9.89
N ARG A 18 -3.66 -4.91 -9.78
CA ARG A 18 -3.13 -5.84 -10.80
C ARG A 18 -3.69 -5.72 -12.22
N PHE A 19 -4.83 -5.05 -12.40
CA PHE A 19 -5.49 -4.89 -13.69
C PHE A 19 -5.50 -3.45 -14.20
N THR A 20 -4.92 -2.51 -13.46
CA THR A 20 -5.06 -1.07 -13.74
C THR A 20 -3.75 -0.30 -13.68
N THR A 21 -2.68 -0.89 -13.16
CA THR A 21 -1.39 -0.23 -12.93
C THR A 21 -0.45 -0.22 -14.12
N HIS A 22 -0.62 -1.11 -15.11
CA HIS A 22 0.29 -1.18 -16.27
C HIS A 22 0.45 0.20 -16.96
N PRO A 23 1.68 0.65 -17.27
CA PRO A 23 2.97 -0.06 -17.21
C PRO A 23 3.67 -0.05 -15.84
N ASN A 24 3.12 0.63 -14.85
CA ASN A 24 3.71 0.73 -13.52
C ASN A 24 3.55 -0.59 -12.72
N PRO A 25 4.41 -0.83 -11.71
CA PRO A 25 4.28 -1.99 -10.84
C PRO A 25 3.05 -1.90 -9.92
N ASN A 26 2.61 -3.07 -9.46
CA ASN A 26 1.67 -3.19 -8.34
C ASN A 26 2.41 -2.95 -7.03
N VAL A 27 2.10 -1.84 -6.35
CA VAL A 27 2.73 -1.48 -5.08
C VAL A 27 1.66 -1.31 -4.02
N GLY A 28 1.93 -1.83 -2.82
CA GLY A 28 1.11 -1.64 -1.62
C GLY A 28 1.99 -1.15 -0.47
N CYS A 29 1.43 -0.33 0.41
CA CYS A 29 2.13 0.29 1.52
C CYS A 29 1.23 0.24 2.77
N VAL A 30 1.85 -0.03 3.92
CA VAL A 30 1.23 -0.02 5.25
C VAL A 30 2.14 0.79 6.15
N ILE A 31 1.57 1.72 6.92
CA ILE A 31 2.27 2.50 7.95
C ILE A 31 1.77 2.03 9.30
N VAL A 32 2.69 1.60 10.15
CA VAL A 32 2.41 1.09 11.49
C VAL A 32 3.01 2.03 12.52
N LYS A 33 2.24 2.37 13.55
CA LYS A 33 2.68 3.15 14.71
C LYS A 33 2.15 2.48 15.98
N ASP A 34 3.04 2.22 16.93
CA ASP A 34 2.70 1.61 18.22
C ASP A 34 1.93 0.28 18.10
N GLY A 35 2.23 -0.50 17.05
CA GLY A 35 1.58 -1.78 16.76
C GLY A 35 0.23 -1.68 16.02
N GLU A 36 -0.22 -0.48 15.68
CA GLU A 36 -1.47 -0.25 14.95
C GLU A 36 -1.19 0.25 13.53
N ILE A 37 -1.99 -0.23 12.57
CA ILE A 37 -1.95 0.28 11.20
C ILE A 37 -2.65 1.63 11.19
N VAL A 38 -1.88 2.70 11.00
CA VAL A 38 -2.38 4.07 10.92
C VAL A 38 -2.61 4.52 9.48
N GLY A 39 -1.98 3.88 8.49
CA GLY A 39 -2.15 4.23 7.09
C GLY A 39 -2.01 3.04 6.15
N GLU A 40 -2.81 3.01 5.10
CA GLU A 40 -2.75 2.01 4.04
C GLU A 40 -2.90 2.64 2.66
N GLY A 41 -2.19 2.10 1.68
CA GLY A 41 -2.27 2.57 0.31
C GLY A 41 -1.86 1.51 -0.70
N PHE A 42 -2.35 1.65 -1.92
CA PHE A 42 -1.84 0.92 -3.07
C PHE A 42 -1.87 1.81 -4.31
N HIS A 43 -1.06 1.50 -5.30
CA HIS A 43 -1.05 2.23 -6.57
C HIS A 43 -2.28 1.82 -7.40
N TYR A 44 -3.15 2.78 -7.70
CA TYR A 44 -4.43 2.51 -8.36
C TYR A 44 -4.29 2.33 -9.86
N ARG A 45 -3.55 3.20 -10.55
CA ARG A 45 -3.35 3.17 -12.01
C ARG A 45 -2.17 4.05 -12.41
N ALA A 46 -1.63 3.82 -13.62
CA ALA A 46 -0.57 4.68 -14.16
C ALA A 46 -0.99 6.16 -14.18
N GLY A 47 -0.07 7.04 -13.74
CA GLY A 47 -0.31 8.49 -13.63
C GLY A 47 -0.93 8.97 -12.31
N GLU A 48 -1.48 8.06 -11.49
CA GLU A 48 -1.97 8.38 -10.14
C GLU A 48 -0.84 8.34 -9.10
N PRO A 49 -1.06 8.85 -7.87
CA PRO A 49 -0.06 8.78 -6.81
C PRO A 49 0.39 7.35 -6.49
N HIS A 50 1.62 7.24 -5.97
CA HIS A 50 2.15 5.97 -5.49
C HIS A 50 1.45 5.52 -4.20
N ALA A 51 1.66 4.25 -3.81
CA ALA A 51 1.02 3.65 -2.65
C ALA A 51 1.33 4.41 -1.34
N GLU A 52 2.57 4.87 -1.19
CA GLU A 52 3.09 5.59 -0.02
C GLU A 52 2.36 6.91 0.18
N VAL A 53 2.04 7.63 -0.91
CA VAL A 53 1.29 8.88 -0.85
C VAL A 53 -0.10 8.65 -0.29
N HIS A 54 -0.78 7.58 -0.72
CA HIS A 54 -2.09 7.22 -0.18
C HIS A 54 -2.02 6.79 1.29
N ALA A 55 -1.01 6.00 1.65
CA ALA A 55 -0.81 5.56 3.04
C ALA A 55 -0.52 6.73 3.98
N LEU A 56 0.34 7.67 3.59
CA LEU A 56 0.65 8.89 4.35
C LEU A 56 -0.58 9.77 4.52
N ARG A 57 -1.35 10.01 3.45
CA ARG A 57 -2.61 10.78 3.53
C ARG A 57 -3.61 10.18 4.51
N MET A 58 -3.64 8.86 4.64
CA MET A 58 -4.49 8.18 5.62
C MET A 58 -3.93 8.29 7.05
N ALA A 59 -2.61 8.18 7.21
CA ALA A 59 -1.94 8.23 8.50
C ALA A 59 -1.99 9.61 9.19
N GLY A 60 -2.18 10.68 8.42
CA GLY A 60 -2.18 12.06 8.91
C GLY A 60 -0.85 12.75 8.68
#